data_AF-A0AAD7VXU5-F1
#
_entry.id   AF-A0AAD7VXU5-F1
#
_cell.length_a   1.000
_cell.length_b   1.000
_cell.length_c   1.000
_cell.angle_alpha   90.00
_cell.angle_beta   90.00
_cell.angle_gamma   90.00
#
_symmetry.space_group_name_H-M   'P 1'
#
loop_
_entity.id
_entity.type
_entity.pdbx_description
1 polymer ?
#
loop_
_entity_poly.entity_id
_entity_poly.type
_entity_poly.pdbx_seq_one_letter_code
_entity_poly.pdbx_strand_id
1 'polypeptide(L)'
;MVLLCALLFRPHNLPVLACSLLIQTAMAQLIWKELQYDAAQTTIMHYWFGQAFFYFQGNSNNIATIDISAGFVGLESYVEIPAVLLTAFSTYAGPLLWACHLVCFLSSAQDRCPASVGHGCYCFALLRSIPTVAYIVLVTALRYHLFIWSVFSPKLLYEATHTLVTTAVCVFFTAMDQSHAASSRF
;
A
#
# COMPACT_ATOMS: atom_id res chain seq x y z
N MET A 1 -12.35 -4.97 -2.70
CA MET A 1 -10.93 -4.93 -3.13
C MET A 1 -10.35 -6.30 -3.47
N VAL A 2 -10.43 -7.30 -2.58
CA VAL A 2 -9.83 -8.63 -2.80
C VAL A 2 -10.28 -9.29 -4.13
N LEU A 3 -11.58 -9.23 -4.45
CA LEU A 3 -12.10 -9.76 -5.72
C LEU A 3 -11.46 -9.08 -6.94
N LEU A 4 -11.30 -7.75 -6.90
CA LEU A 4 -10.65 -7.00 -7.97
C LEU A 4 -9.17 -7.40 -8.10
N CYS A 5 -8.45 -7.57 -6.98
CA CYS A 5 -7.08 -8.09 -7.02
C CYS A 5 -7.02 -9.50 -7.65
N ALA A 6 -7.96 -10.39 -7.28
CA ALA A 6 -8.00 -11.74 -7.84
C ALA A 6 -8.30 -11.75 -9.35
N LEU A 7 -9.13 -10.83 -9.84
CA LEU A 7 -9.40 -10.68 -11.27
C LEU A 7 -8.21 -10.10 -12.04
N LEU A 8 -7.44 -9.20 -11.42
CA LEU A 8 -6.30 -8.54 -12.06
C LEU A 8 -5.01 -9.34 -12.02
N PHE A 9 -4.83 -10.20 -11.01
CA PHE A 9 -3.64 -11.01 -10.90
C PHE A 9 -3.63 -12.16 -11.89
N ARG A 10 -2.42 -12.43 -12.41
CA ARG A 10 -2.17 -13.66 -13.16
C ARG A 10 -2.46 -14.89 -12.28
N PRO A 11 -2.93 -16.00 -12.87
CA PRO A 11 -3.30 -17.20 -12.10
C PRO A 11 -2.19 -17.72 -11.17
N HIS A 12 -0.92 -17.61 -11.58
CA HIS A 12 0.22 -18.03 -10.76
C HIS A 12 0.49 -17.14 -9.53
N ASN A 13 -0.06 -15.93 -9.50
CA ASN A 13 0.05 -14.99 -8.37
C ASN A 13 -1.10 -15.11 -7.37
N LEU A 14 -2.15 -15.90 -7.69
CA LEU A 14 -3.28 -16.14 -6.79
C LEU A 14 -2.91 -16.86 -5.48
N PRO A 15 -1.97 -17.85 -5.47
CA PRO A 15 -1.52 -18.45 -4.21
C PRO A 15 -0.87 -17.43 -3.28
N VAL A 16 -0.10 -16.47 -3.82
CA VAL A 16 0.52 -15.39 -3.02
C VAL A 16 -0.56 -14.50 -2.41
N LEU A 17 -1.60 -14.16 -3.16
CA LEU A 17 -2.76 -13.44 -2.63
C LEU A 17 -3.45 -14.23 -1.51
N ALA A 18 -3.72 -15.52 -1.71
CA ALA A 18 -4.33 -16.37 -0.69
C ALA A 18 -3.48 -16.43 0.59
N CYS A 19 -2.17 -16.63 0.46
CA CYS A 19 -1.24 -16.59 1.59
C CYS A 19 -1.26 -15.23 2.30
N SER A 20 -1.33 -14.11 1.56
CA SER A 20 -1.44 -12.77 2.16
C SER A 20 -2.67 -12.63 3.05
N LEU A 21 -3.82 -13.14 2.60
CA LEU A 21 -5.07 -13.10 3.35
C LEU A 21 -5.03 -14.03 4.56
N LEU A 22 -4.44 -15.22 4.41
CA LEU A 22 -4.25 -16.16 5.54
C LEU A 22 -3.34 -15.56 6.62
N ILE A 23 -2.26 -14.87 6.23
CA ILE A 23 -1.40 -14.18 7.20
C ILE A 23 -2.17 -13.03 7.85
N GLN A 24 -2.91 -12.21 7.09
CA GLN A 24 -3.73 -11.13 7.66
C GLN A 24 -4.74 -11.66 8.69
N THR A 25 -5.47 -12.74 8.39
CA THR A 25 -6.43 -13.34 9.33
C THR A 25 -5.74 -13.96 10.54
N ALA A 26 -4.64 -14.71 10.35
CA ALA A 26 -3.88 -15.29 11.45
C ALA A 26 -3.32 -14.21 12.38
N MET A 27 -2.82 -13.11 11.82
CA MET A 27 -2.31 -11.97 12.59
C MET A 27 -3.42 -11.33 13.42
N ALA A 28 -4.55 -10.98 12.78
CA ALA A 28 -5.69 -10.36 13.47
C ALA A 28 -6.26 -11.25 14.60
N GLN A 29 -6.33 -12.57 14.38
CA GLN A 29 -6.96 -13.49 15.33
C GLN A 29 -6.01 -13.99 16.43
N LEU A 30 -4.76 -14.33 16.10
CA LEU A 30 -3.83 -15.02 17.01
C LEU A 30 -2.90 -14.06 17.75
N ILE A 31 -2.39 -13.03 17.06
CA ILE A 31 -1.31 -12.20 17.59
C ILE A 31 -1.87 -10.91 18.20
N TRP A 32 -2.75 -10.21 17.50
CA TRP A 32 -3.19 -8.89 17.93
C TRP A 32 -4.24 -8.89 19.05
N LYS A 33 -5.08 -9.92 19.10
CA LYS A 33 -6.08 -10.05 20.16
C LYS A 33 -5.41 -10.26 21.53
N GLU A 34 -4.34 -11.06 21.56
CA GLU A 34 -3.66 -11.48 22.78
C GLU A 34 -2.59 -10.47 23.25
N LEU A 35 -1.84 -9.85 22.33
CA LEU A 35 -0.58 -9.18 22.68
C LEU A 35 -0.69 -7.67 22.91
N GLN A 36 -1.86 -7.06 22.69
CA GLN A 36 -2.17 -5.64 22.96
C GLN A 36 -1.06 -4.66 22.48
N TYR A 37 -0.56 -4.86 21.25
CA TYR A 37 0.47 -3.99 20.67
C TYR A 37 -0.04 -2.57 20.42
N ASP A 38 0.88 -1.60 20.53
CA ASP A 38 0.60 -0.21 20.21
C ASP A 38 0.32 0.01 18.72
N ALA A 39 -0.40 1.08 18.39
CA ALA A 39 -0.76 1.45 17.02
C ALA A 39 0.48 1.64 16.12
N ALA A 40 1.59 2.16 16.65
CA ALA A 40 2.83 2.32 15.90
C ALA A 40 3.46 0.97 15.50
N GLN A 41 3.58 0.05 16.45
CA GLN A 41 4.14 -1.29 16.20
C GLN A 41 3.29 -2.06 15.18
N THR A 42 1.97 -1.97 15.35
CA THR A 42 1.00 -2.54 14.41
C THR A 42 1.22 -2.01 12.99
N THR A 43 1.37 -0.70 12.87
CA THR A 43 1.59 -0.01 11.60
C THR A 43 2.90 -0.41 10.94
N ILE A 44 4.00 -0.50 11.71
CA ILE A 44 5.32 -0.91 11.21
C ILE A 44 5.25 -2.31 10.60
N MET A 45 4.61 -3.26 11.30
CA MET A 45 4.48 -4.62 10.79
C MET A 45 3.65 -4.68 9.50
N HIS A 46 2.49 -4.01 9.46
CA HIS A 46 1.64 -3.96 8.26
C HIS A 46 2.36 -3.32 7.08
N TYR A 47 3.16 -2.28 7.34
CA TYR A 47 4.00 -1.65 6.33
C TYR A 47 5.02 -2.64 5.75
N TRP A 48 5.78 -3.34 6.58
CA TRP A 48 6.78 -4.30 6.12
C TRP A 48 6.17 -5.48 5.38
N PHE A 49 5.05 -6.01 5.84
CA PHE A 49 4.34 -7.05 5.10
C PHE A 49 3.81 -6.55 3.76
N GLY A 50 3.23 -5.35 3.71
CA GLY A 50 2.81 -4.73 2.44
C GLY A 50 3.95 -4.64 1.43
N GLN A 51 5.14 -4.24 1.89
CA GLN A 51 6.34 -4.20 1.04
C GLN A 51 6.85 -5.59 0.66
N ALA A 52 6.83 -6.57 1.56
CA ALA A 52 7.21 -7.94 1.24
C ALA A 52 6.29 -8.54 0.16
N PHE A 53 4.98 -8.35 0.30
CA PHE A 53 3.99 -8.84 -0.66
C PHE A 53 4.04 -8.15 -2.02
N PHE A 54 4.49 -6.89 -2.08
CA PHE A 54 4.82 -6.24 -3.35
C PHE A 54 5.84 -7.08 -4.14
N TYR A 55 6.94 -7.49 -3.50
CA TYR A 55 7.99 -8.27 -4.15
C TYR A 55 7.63 -9.75 -4.34
N PHE A 56 6.88 -10.37 -3.41
CA PHE A 56 6.45 -11.78 -3.57
C PHE A 56 5.51 -11.99 -4.75
N GLN A 57 4.83 -10.94 -5.21
CA GLN A 57 4.01 -10.97 -6.41
C GLN A 57 4.83 -10.92 -7.72
N GLY A 58 6.17 -10.85 -7.62
CA GLY A 58 7.07 -10.72 -8.76
C GLY A 58 7.29 -9.29 -9.23
N ASN A 59 6.76 -8.28 -8.53
CA ASN A 59 7.07 -6.89 -8.85
C ASN A 59 8.53 -6.59 -8.53
N SER A 60 9.11 -5.66 -9.30
CA SER A 60 10.45 -5.14 -9.06
C SER A 60 10.45 -3.62 -9.11
N ASN A 61 11.63 -3.03 -9.02
CA ASN A 61 11.82 -1.59 -9.14
C ASN A 61 12.15 -1.13 -10.57
N ASN A 62 11.79 -1.95 -11.55
CA ASN A 62 12.00 -1.68 -12.96
C ASN A 62 10.63 -1.56 -13.65
N ILE A 63 10.41 -0.44 -14.36
CA ILE A 63 9.16 -0.14 -15.08
C ILE A 63 8.81 -1.26 -16.06
N ALA A 64 9.81 -1.97 -16.61
CA ALA A 64 9.59 -3.10 -17.51
C ALA A 64 8.87 -4.29 -16.86
N THR A 65 8.80 -4.35 -15.52
CA THR A 65 8.09 -5.41 -14.79
C THR A 65 6.62 -5.09 -14.50
N ILE A 66 6.14 -3.90 -14.86
CA ILE A 66 4.74 -3.53 -14.70
C ILE A 66 3.90 -4.31 -15.72
N ASP A 67 2.93 -5.09 -15.24
CA ASP A 67 2.00 -5.82 -16.12
C ASP A 67 0.90 -4.87 -16.65
N ILE A 68 1.16 -4.26 -17.80
CA ILE A 68 0.21 -3.39 -18.48
C ILE A 68 -1.04 -4.17 -18.93
N SER A 69 -0.92 -5.48 -19.18
CA SER A 69 -2.06 -6.29 -19.63
C SER A 69 -3.17 -6.39 -18.57
N ALA A 70 -2.82 -6.26 -17.28
CA ALA A 70 -3.80 -6.18 -16.20
C ALA A 70 -4.71 -4.95 -16.34
N GLY A 71 -4.24 -3.87 -16.93
CA GLY A 71 -5.02 -2.65 -17.20
C GLY A 71 -6.19 -2.86 -18.15
N PHE A 72 -6.11 -3.89 -19.00
CA PHE A 72 -7.11 -4.18 -20.03
C PHE A 72 -8.12 -5.26 -19.64
N VAL A 73 -8.04 -5.78 -18.41
CA VAL A 73 -8.99 -6.80 -17.93
C VAL A 73 -10.40 -6.21 -17.89
N GLY A 74 -11.28 -6.76 -18.72
CA GLY A 74 -12.69 -6.35 -18.81
C GLY A 74 -12.97 -5.16 -19.74
N LEU A 75 -11.98 -4.66 -20.49
CA LEU A 75 -12.17 -3.60 -21.49
C LEU A 75 -12.26 -4.20 -22.91
N GLU A 76 -13.31 -3.86 -23.64
CA GLU A 76 -13.49 -4.27 -25.05
C GLU A 76 -12.74 -3.36 -26.05
N SER A 77 -12.50 -2.11 -25.65
CA SER A 77 -11.76 -1.12 -26.45
C SER A 77 -10.75 -0.38 -25.59
N TYR A 78 -9.71 0.17 -26.22
CA TYR A 78 -8.69 0.93 -25.53
C TYR A 78 -9.29 2.22 -24.95
N VAL A 79 -9.29 2.32 -23.63
CA VAL A 79 -9.58 3.55 -22.89
C VAL A 79 -8.40 3.82 -21.97
N GLU A 80 -7.72 4.93 -22.17
CA GLU A 80 -6.45 5.25 -21.50
C GLU A 80 -6.57 5.31 -19.98
N ILE A 81 -7.53 6.09 -19.46
CA ILE A 81 -7.65 6.37 -18.03
C ILE A 81 -7.91 5.10 -17.21
N PRO A 82 -8.91 4.24 -17.53
CA PRO A 82 -9.12 2.99 -16.83
C PRO A 82 -7.90 2.07 -16.93
N ALA A 83 -7.29 1.94 -18.11
CA ALA A 83 -6.14 1.07 -18.29
C ALA A 83 -4.99 1.44 -17.34
N VAL A 84 -4.67 2.74 -17.24
CA VAL A 84 -3.63 3.24 -16.32
C VAL A 84 -4.00 2.98 -14.86
N LEU A 85 -5.25 3.22 -14.46
CA LEU A 85 -5.70 3.00 -13.08
C LEU A 85 -5.69 1.52 -12.69
N LEU A 86 -6.16 0.63 -13.56
CA LEU A 86 -6.16 -0.81 -13.30
C LEU A 86 -4.74 -1.39 -13.27
N THR A 87 -3.83 -0.92 -14.14
CA THR A 87 -2.40 -1.28 -14.08
C THR A 87 -1.73 -0.77 -12.81
N ALA A 88 -1.99 0.47 -12.40
CA ALA A 88 -1.46 0.99 -11.13
C ALA A 88 -2.01 0.20 -9.94
N PHE A 89 -3.31 -0.10 -9.95
CA PHE A 89 -3.97 -0.88 -8.92
C PHE A 89 -3.37 -2.28 -8.80
N SER A 90 -3.18 -2.99 -9.92
CA SER A 90 -2.60 -4.34 -9.91
C SER A 90 -1.14 -4.33 -9.43
N THR A 91 -0.37 -3.32 -9.80
CA THR A 91 1.04 -3.16 -9.40
C THR A 91 1.17 -2.93 -7.89
N TYR A 92 0.31 -2.07 -7.31
CA TYR A 92 0.38 -1.71 -5.89
C TYR A 92 -0.62 -2.45 -5.00
N ALA A 93 -1.25 -3.51 -5.53
CA ALA A 93 -2.29 -4.26 -4.82
C ALA A 93 -1.81 -4.87 -3.50
N GLY A 94 -0.58 -5.38 -3.42
CA GLY A 94 0.01 -5.91 -2.18
C GLY A 94 0.02 -4.88 -1.04
N PRO A 95 0.77 -3.77 -1.18
CA PRO A 95 0.77 -2.68 -0.20
C PRO A 95 -0.62 -2.12 0.11
N LEU A 96 -1.49 -1.98 -0.92
CA LEU A 96 -2.87 -1.52 -0.74
C LEU A 96 -3.70 -2.46 0.13
N LEU A 97 -3.64 -3.76 -0.11
CA LEU A 97 -4.36 -4.75 0.69
C LEU A 97 -3.94 -4.70 2.16
N TRP A 98 -2.63 -4.59 2.42
CA TRP A 98 -2.10 -4.49 3.79
C TRP A 98 -2.44 -3.14 4.45
N ALA A 99 -2.45 -2.05 3.70
CA ALA A 99 -2.88 -0.74 4.20
C ALA A 99 -4.37 -0.72 4.54
N CYS A 100 -5.23 -1.30 3.69
CA CYS A 100 -6.66 -1.44 3.98
C CYS A 100 -6.90 -2.32 5.21
N HIS A 101 -6.18 -3.44 5.34
CA HIS A 101 -6.27 -4.29 6.53
C HIS A 101 -5.87 -3.54 7.81
N LEU A 102 -4.76 -2.79 7.78
CA LEU A 102 -4.31 -1.96 8.89
C LEU A 102 -5.40 -0.97 9.34
N VAL A 103 -6.01 -0.27 8.38
CA VAL A 103 -7.02 0.74 8.73
C VAL A 103 -8.29 0.10 9.27
N CYS A 104 -8.77 -1.00 8.67
CA CYS A 104 -9.91 -1.74 9.23
C CYS A 104 -9.61 -2.21 10.66
N PHE A 105 -8.39 -2.69 10.91
CA PHE A 105 -7.96 -3.13 12.23
C PHE A 105 -7.92 -1.98 13.25
N LEU A 106 -7.26 -0.86 12.92
CA LEU A 106 -7.18 0.31 13.79
C LEU A 106 -8.56 0.94 14.04
N SER A 107 -9.43 0.94 13.02
CA SER A 107 -10.82 1.43 13.15
C SER A 107 -11.64 0.53 14.08
N SER A 108 -11.44 -0.79 14.05
CA SER A 108 -12.07 -1.69 15.02
C SER A 108 -11.52 -1.52 16.44
N ALA A 109 -10.29 -1.03 16.59
CA ALA A 109 -9.70 -0.70 17.89
C ALA A 109 -10.04 0.72 18.38
N GLN A 110 -10.72 1.53 17.56
CA GLN A 110 -11.05 2.92 17.83
C GLN A 110 -11.91 3.08 19.10
N ASP A 111 -12.80 2.12 19.37
CA ASP A 111 -13.63 2.09 20.58
C ASP A 111 -12.79 2.07 21.88
N ARG A 112 -11.55 1.56 21.81
CA ARG A 112 -10.63 1.52 22.95
C ARG A 112 -9.81 2.80 23.06
N CYS A 113 -9.38 3.36 21.92
CA CYS A 113 -8.54 4.55 21.88
C CYS A 113 -8.83 5.36 20.59
N PRO A 114 -9.49 6.52 20.69
CA PRO A 114 -9.90 7.32 19.53
C PRO A 114 -8.72 7.94 18.75
N ALA A 115 -7.51 7.93 19.31
CA ALA A 115 -6.32 8.45 18.65
C ALA A 115 -5.58 7.39 17.80
N SER A 116 -6.00 6.12 17.85
CA SER A 116 -5.28 4.99 17.27
C SER A 116 -5.16 5.07 15.74
N VAL A 117 -6.25 5.43 15.06
CA VAL A 117 -6.27 5.60 13.59
C VAL A 117 -5.37 6.76 13.14
N GLY A 118 -5.45 7.90 13.84
CA GLY A 118 -4.62 9.08 13.54
C GLY A 118 -3.14 8.82 13.76
N HIS A 119 -2.78 8.20 14.88
CA HIS A 119 -1.40 7.83 15.18
C HIS A 119 -0.84 6.81 14.19
N GLY A 120 -1.63 5.79 13.83
CA GLY A 120 -1.26 4.82 12.81
C GLY A 120 -1.07 5.44 11.43
N CYS A 121 -1.97 6.33 10.99
CA CYS A 121 -1.82 7.04 9.72
C CYS A 121 -0.55 7.91 9.69
N TYR A 122 -0.26 8.61 10.78
CA TYR A 122 0.96 9.40 10.91
C TYR A 122 2.22 8.53 10.85
N CYS A 123 2.24 7.42 11.61
CA CYS A 123 3.34 6.46 11.59
C CYS A 123 3.55 5.87 10.19
N PHE A 124 2.47 5.50 9.49
CA PHE A 124 2.51 4.94 8.14
C PHE A 124 3.08 5.95 7.13
N ALA A 125 2.63 7.20 7.21
CA ALA A 125 3.15 8.29 6.37
C ALA A 125 4.65 8.55 6.62
N LEU A 126 5.07 8.55 7.89
CA LEU A 126 6.49 8.69 8.25
C LEU A 126 7.33 7.54 7.68
N LEU A 127 6.93 6.28 7.90
CA LEU A 127 7.63 5.11 7.39
C LEU A 127 7.79 5.13 5.87
N ARG A 128 6.80 5.67 5.15
CA ARG A 128 6.84 5.85 3.70
C ARG A 128 7.71 7.01 3.23
N SER A 129 7.78 8.08 4.01
CA SER A 129 8.61 9.23 3.69
C SER A 129 10.11 8.90 3.72
N ILE A 130 10.55 8.01 4.62
CA ILE A 130 11.97 7.69 4.82
C ILE A 130 12.65 7.17 3.53
N PRO A 131 12.15 6.11 2.84
CA PRO A 131 12.75 5.68 1.58
C PRO A 131 12.70 6.75 0.50
N THR A 132 11.59 7.49 0.40
CA THR A 132 11.41 8.55 -0.60
C THR A 132 12.48 9.64 -0.44
N VAL A 133 12.68 10.13 0.78
CA VAL A 133 13.72 11.13 1.08
C VAL A 133 15.11 10.57 0.79
N ALA A 134 15.40 9.33 1.19
CA ALA A 134 16.69 8.70 0.91
C ALA A 134 16.97 8.63 -0.60
N TYR A 135 15.98 8.26 -1.42
CA TYR A 135 16.14 8.23 -2.88
C TYR A 135 16.26 9.61 -3.50
N ILE A 136 15.55 10.63 -3.00
CA ILE A 136 15.74 12.02 -3.44
C ILE A 136 17.18 12.48 -3.17
N VAL A 137 17.72 12.20 -1.99
CA VAL A 137 19.11 12.53 -1.63
C VAL A 137 20.10 11.79 -2.54
N LEU A 138 19.91 10.49 -2.74
CA LEU A 138 20.77 9.67 -3.61
C LEU A 138 20.76 10.16 -5.07
N VAL A 139 19.58 10.42 -5.64
CA VAL A 139 19.42 10.96 -6.99
C VAL A 139 20.08 12.33 -7.11
N THR A 140 20.00 13.17 -6.07
CA THR A 140 20.62 14.50 -6.06
C THR A 140 22.14 14.41 -5.97
N ALA A 141 22.66 13.54 -5.10
CA ALA A 141 24.11 13.34 -4.92
C ALA A 141 24.76 12.70 -6.16
N LEU A 142 24.07 11.75 -6.80
CA LEU A 142 24.55 10.99 -7.95
C LEU A 142 24.03 11.53 -9.29
N ARG A 143 23.63 12.81 -9.36
CA ARG A 143 22.99 13.41 -10.53
C ARG A 143 23.79 13.32 -11.84
N TYR A 144 25.12 13.26 -11.74
CA TYR A 144 26.04 13.15 -12.87
C TYR A 144 26.50 11.71 -13.14
N HIS A 145 26.00 10.74 -12.38
CA HIS A 145 26.31 9.34 -12.60
C HIS A 145 25.57 8.80 -13.83
N LEU A 146 26.23 7.93 -14.59
CA LEU A 146 25.69 7.34 -15.84
C LEU A 146 24.35 6.60 -15.65
N PHE A 147 24.04 6.17 -14.42
CA PHE A 147 22.83 5.42 -14.07
C PHE A 147 21.65 6.27 -13.56
N ILE A 148 21.76 7.61 -13.58
CA ILE A 148 20.70 8.53 -13.12
C ILE A 148 19.36 8.24 -13.81
N TRP A 149 19.38 8.03 -15.13
CA TRP A 149 18.17 7.81 -15.92
C TRP A 149 17.71 6.36 -15.99
N SER A 150 18.63 5.39 -15.92
CA SER A 150 18.30 3.98 -16.13
C SER A 150 18.00 3.20 -14.83
N VAL A 151 18.55 3.62 -13.69
CA VAL A 151 18.41 2.90 -12.41
C VAL A 151 17.73 3.78 -11.35
N PHE A 152 18.23 5.00 -11.17
CA PHE A 152 17.76 5.86 -10.08
C PHE A 152 16.40 6.49 -10.37
N SER A 153 16.17 7.02 -11.58
CA SER A 153 14.90 7.65 -11.96
C SER A 153 13.71 6.66 -11.93
N PRO A 154 13.80 5.43 -12.49
CA PRO A 154 12.72 4.46 -12.38
C PRO A 154 12.40 4.14 -10.92
N LYS A 155 13.42 3.88 -10.08
CA LYS A 155 13.24 3.58 -8.66
C LYS A 155 12.57 4.73 -7.91
N LEU A 156 12.98 5.98 -8.16
CA LEU A 156 12.37 7.15 -7.55
C LEU A 156 10.89 7.30 -7.95
N LEU A 157 10.54 7.02 -9.21
CA LEU A 157 9.16 7.07 -9.69
C LEU A 157 8.26 6.06 -8.98
N TYR A 158 8.76 4.84 -8.74
CA TYR A 158 8.05 3.85 -7.93
C TYR A 158 7.83 4.35 -6.50
N GLU A 159 8.88 4.84 -5.84
CA GLU A 159 8.77 5.35 -4.47
C GLU A 159 7.81 6.55 -4.37
N ALA A 160 7.85 7.46 -5.35
CA ALA A 160 6.93 8.59 -5.45
C ALA A 160 5.48 8.11 -5.61
N THR A 161 5.24 7.11 -6.46
CA THR A 161 3.89 6.55 -6.67
C THR A 161 3.39 5.82 -5.42
N HIS A 162 4.22 4.99 -4.80
CA HIS A 162 3.89 4.36 -3.51
C HIS A 162 3.53 5.40 -2.44
N THR A 163 4.28 6.49 -2.37
CA THR A 163 4.03 7.58 -1.41
C THR A 163 2.74 8.31 -1.74
N LEU A 164 2.47 8.62 -3.00
CA LEU A 164 1.21 9.25 -3.44
C LEU A 164 0.00 8.37 -3.09
N VAL A 165 0.05 7.07 -3.42
CA VAL A 165 -1.02 6.12 -3.11
C VAL A 165 -1.23 6.02 -1.60
N THR A 166 -0.15 5.91 -0.83
CA THR A 166 -0.22 5.86 0.64
C THR A 166 -0.84 7.12 1.22
N THR A 167 -0.40 8.30 0.78
CA THR A 167 -0.93 9.58 1.24
C THR A 167 -2.42 9.71 0.91
N ALA A 168 -2.82 9.33 -0.31
CA ALA A 168 -4.23 9.35 -0.71
C ALA A 168 -5.09 8.46 0.20
N VAL A 169 -4.60 7.25 0.53
CA VAL A 169 -5.26 6.33 1.46
C VAL A 169 -5.37 6.93 2.87
N CYS A 170 -4.28 7.46 3.42
CA CYS A 170 -4.29 8.11 4.74
C CYS A 170 -5.22 9.32 4.80
N VAL A 171 -5.23 10.17 3.77
CA VAL A 171 -6.11 11.35 3.70
C VAL A 171 -7.57 10.93 3.62
N PHE A 172 -7.89 9.95 2.77
CA PHE A 172 -9.25 9.42 2.67
C PHE A 172 -9.76 8.92 4.02
N PHE A 173 -8.95 8.13 4.73
CA PHE A 173 -9.37 7.56 6.01
C PHE A 173 -9.45 8.57 7.15
N THR A 174 -8.51 9.53 7.22
CA THR A 174 -8.60 10.62 8.20
C THR A 174 -9.80 11.52 7.95
N ALA A 175 -10.15 11.79 6.68
CA ALA A 175 -11.37 12.51 6.33
C ALA A 175 -12.65 11.74 6.74
N MET A 176 -12.67 10.42 6.51
CA MET A 176 -13.77 9.56 6.95
C MET A 176 -13.92 9.56 8.47
N ASP A 177 -12.83 9.40 9.23
CA ASP A 177 -12.85 9.42 10.69
C ASP A 177 -13.38 10.75 11.25
N GLN A 178 -12.97 11.88 10.66
CA GLN A 178 -13.50 13.20 11.03
C GLN A 178 -15.02 13.32 10.78
N SER A 179 -15.53 12.73 9.69
CA SER A 179 -16.96 12.75 9.39
C SER A 179 -17.78 11.94 10.41
N HIS A 180 -17.28 10.77 10.83
CA HIS A 180 -17.91 9.96 11.88
C HIS A 180 -17.89 10.67 13.23
N ALA A 181 -16.77 11.30 13.60
CA ALA A 181 -16.64 12.06 14.84
C ALA A 181 -17.47 13.36 14.87
N ALA A 182 -17.86 13.89 13.70
CA ALA A 182 -18.79 15.02 13.61
C ALA A 182 -20.25 14.57 13.76
N SER A 183 -20.61 13.42 13.18
CA SER A 183 -21.97 12.87 13.28
C SER A 183 -22.33 12.37 14.67
N SER A 184 -21.37 11.93 15.49
CA SER A 184 -21.63 11.45 16.86
C SER A 184 -21.80 12.58 17.89
N ARG A 185 -21.60 13.84 17.48
CA ARG A 185 -21.78 15.02 18.35
C ARG A 185 -23.15 15.68 18.23
N PHE A 186 -24.03 15.17 17.36
CA PHE A 186 -25.42 15.58 17.20
C PHE A 186 -26.36 14.47 17.65
#